data_AF-A0A3A9J505-F1
#
_entry.id   AF-A0A3A9J505-F1
#
_cell.length_a   1.000
_cell.length_b   1.000
_cell.length_c   1.000
_cell.angle_alpha   90.00
_cell.angle_beta   90.00
_cell.angle_gamma   90.00
#
_symmetry.space_group_name_H-M   'P 1'
#
loop_
_entity.id
_entity.type
_entity.pdbx_description
1 polymer ?
#
loop_
_entity_poly.entity_id
_entity_poly.type
_entity_poly.pdbx_seq_one_letter_code
_entity_poly.pdbx_strand_id
1 'polypeptide(L)' 'NDTGPTHLAAAAGCPTLTVFGGDSDPALAAPRGPVSAWVRQVPLSALTVEQVLAKLATLKRPA' A
#
# COMPACT_ATOMS: atom_id res chain seq x y z
N ASN A 1 3.04 6.03 0.86
CA ASN A 1 2.05 6.63 1.79
C ASN A 1 0.80 7.01 0.98
N ASP A 2 -0.32 7.31 1.62
CA ASP A 2 -1.57 7.66 0.93
C ASP A 2 -1.51 9.06 0.29
N THR A 3 -1.21 9.11 -1.00
CA THR A 3 -1.01 10.36 -1.77
C THR A 3 -1.40 10.19 -3.23
N GLY A 4 -1.75 11.28 -3.92
CA GLY A 4 -2.09 11.27 -5.35
C GLY A 4 -1.13 10.49 -6.26
N PRO A 5 0.21 10.66 -6.15
CA PRO A 5 1.16 9.87 -6.94
C PRO A 5 1.07 8.35 -6.71
N THR A 6 0.71 7.91 -5.50
CA THR A 6 0.54 6.49 -5.18
C THR A 6 -0.69 5.91 -5.90
N HIS A 7 -1.77 6.68 -5.99
CA HIS A 7 -2.95 6.31 -6.77
C HIS A 7 -2.65 6.26 -8.28
N LEU A 8 -1.87 7.22 -8.80
CA LEU A 8 -1.45 7.22 -10.20
C LEU A 8 -0.59 5.99 -10.55
N ALA A 9 0.37 5.63 -9.70
CA ALA A 9 1.21 4.44 -9.91
C ALA A 9 0.37 3.15 -9.95
N ALA A 10 -0.57 3.00 -9.02
CA ALA A 10 -1.47 1.84 -8.99
C ALA A 10 -2.38 1.78 -10.22
N ALA A 11 -2.97 2.92 -10.62
CA ALA A 11 -3.83 3.02 -11.79
C ALA A 11 -3.07 2.71 -13.10
N ALA A 12 -1.79 3.07 -13.18
CA ALA A 12 -0.91 2.73 -14.31
C ALA A 12 -0.50 1.24 -14.34
N GLY A 13 -0.96 0.42 -13.39
CA GLY A 13 -0.65 -1.00 -13.32
C GLY A 13 0.70 -1.33 -12.67
N CYS A 14 1.36 -0.35 -12.05
CA CYS A 14 2.58 -0.60 -11.31
C CYS A 14 2.25 -1.36 -10.00
N PRO A 15 3.01 -2.41 -9.64
CA PRO A 15 2.93 -3.01 -8.31
C PRO A 15 3.11 -1.97 -7.22
N THR A 16 2.06 -1.71 -6.45
CA THR A 16 2.00 -0.58 -5.51
C THR A 16 1.56 -1.06 -4.12
N LEU A 17 2.42 -0.86 -3.12
CA LEU A 17 2.11 -1.12 -1.71
C LEU A 17 2.01 0.20 -0.95
N THR A 18 0.83 0.53 -0.44
CA THR A 18 0.62 1.75 0.36
C THR A 18 0.73 1.48 1.86
N VAL A 19 1.36 2.40 2.57
CA VAL A 19 1.50 2.37 4.03
C VAL A 19 0.55 3.39 4.65
N PHE A 20 -0.29 2.94 5.58
CA PHE A 20 -1.30 3.74 6.28
C PHE A 20 -1.04 3.80 7.79
N GLY A 21 -1.32 4.97 8.38
CA GLY A 21 -1.30 5.21 9.83
C GLY A 21 -2.70 5.36 10.44
N GLY A 22 -2.79 6.08 11.56
CA GLY A 22 -4.07 6.40 12.22
C GLY A 22 -4.93 7.41 11.45
N ASP A 23 -4.30 8.30 10.68
CA ASP A 23 -4.94 9.48 10.08
C ASP A 23 -5.67 9.19 8.76
N SER A 24 -5.57 7.98 8.20
CA SER A 24 -6.25 7.58 6.97
C SER A 24 -6.77 6.15 7.05
N ASP A 25 -7.99 5.95 6.56
CA ASP A 25 -8.68 4.66 6.51
C ASP A 25 -8.49 4.01 5.13
N PRO A 26 -7.77 2.87 5.03
CA PRO A 26 -7.59 2.15 3.77
C PRO A 26 -8.91 1.68 3.15
N ALA A 27 -9.98 1.47 3.94
CA ALA A 27 -11.27 1.10 3.38
C ALA A 27 -11.84 2.20 2.47
N LEU A 28 -11.44 3.45 2.70
CA LEU A 28 -11.86 4.62 1.92
C LEU A 28 -10.80 5.02 0.88
N ALA A 29 -9.52 4.98 1.26
CA ALA A 29 -8.44 5.62 0.53
C ALA A 29 -7.39 4.65 -0.06
N ALA A 30 -7.59 3.32 0.02
CA ALA A 30 -6.65 2.38 -0.60
C ALA A 30 -6.49 2.63 -2.11
N PRO A 31 -5.26 2.52 -2.65
CA PRO A 31 -5.04 2.64 -4.08
C PRO A 31 -5.76 1.52 -4.83
N ARG A 32 -6.21 1.83 -6.05
CA ARG A 32 -6.87 0.85 -6.93
C ARG A 32 -5.98 0.57 -8.13
N GLY A 33 -5.65 -0.70 -8.32
CA GLY A 33 -4.84 -1.16 -9.44
C GLY A 33 -4.83 -2.70 -9.53
N PRO A 34 -4.36 -3.25 -10.65
CA PRO A 34 -4.29 -4.70 -10.84
C PRO A 34 -3.36 -5.41 -9.85
N VAL A 35 -2.36 -4.68 -9.34
CA VAL A 35 -1.36 -5.19 -8.38
C VAL A 35 -1.17 -4.16 -7.28
N SER A 36 -2.25 -3.86 -6.54
CA SER A 36 -2.23 -2.90 -5.44
C SER A 36 -2.58 -3.56 -4.11
N ALA A 37 -1.86 -3.21 -3.06
CA ALA A 37 -2.15 -3.63 -1.70
C ALA A 37 -1.82 -2.53 -0.70
N TRP A 38 -2.13 -2.76 0.58
CA TRP A 38 -1.77 -1.85 1.65
C TRP A 38 -1.39 -2.60 2.93
N VAL A 39 -0.63 -1.91 3.78
CA VAL A 39 -0.38 -2.25 5.18
C VAL A 39 -0.80 -1.08 6.06
N ARG A 40 -1.20 -1.38 7.29
CA ARG A 40 -1.59 -0.37 8.27
C ARG A 40 -1.10 -0.74 9.66
N GLN A 41 -0.69 0.27 10.41
CA GLN A 41 -0.43 0.15 11.85
C GLN A 41 -0.81 1.45 12.56
N VAL A 42 -1.26 1.35 13.81
CA VAL A 42 -1.57 2.50 14.66
C VAL A 42 -0.93 2.29 16.04
N PRO A 43 0.12 3.07 16.40
CA PRO A 43 0.72 4.16 15.65
C PRO A 43 1.53 3.67 14.44
N LEU A 44 1.67 4.49 13.40
CA LEU A 44 2.44 4.13 12.21
C LEU A 44 3.91 3.80 12.53
N SER A 45 4.46 4.41 13.58
CA SER A 45 5.82 4.14 14.06
C SER A 45 6.04 2.70 14.55
N ALA A 46 4.97 1.94 14.83
CA ALA A 46 5.07 0.54 15.20
C ALA A 46 5.09 -0.41 13.98
N LEU A 47 5.02 0.12 12.75
CA LEU A 47 5.18 -0.68 11.53
C LEU A 47 6.66 -0.84 11.20
N THR A 48 7.16 -2.08 11.15
CA THR A 48 8.56 -2.34 10.85
C THR A 48 8.83 -2.45 9.35
N VAL A 49 10.08 -2.24 8.95
CA VAL A 49 10.50 -2.40 7.56
C VAL A 49 10.31 -3.85 7.09
N GLU A 50 10.55 -4.83 7.96
CA GLU A 50 10.39 -6.24 7.67
C GLU A 50 8.94 -6.60 7.36
N GLN A 51 7.98 -6.02 8.08
CA GLN A 51 6.54 -6.22 7.81
C GLN A 51 6.16 -5.65 6.43
N VAL A 52 6.70 -4.49 6.07
CA VAL A 52 6.50 -3.88 4.74
C VAL A 52 7.10 -4.75 3.64
N LEU A 53 8.35 -5.21 3.81
CA LEU A 53 9.05 -6.06 2.84
C LEU A 53 8.35 -7.42 2.67
N ALA A 54 7.91 -8.05 3.77
CA ALA A 54 7.17 -9.31 3.73
C ALA A 54 5.86 -9.15 2.95
N LYS A 55 5.13 -8.05 3.17
CA LYS A 55 3.93 -7.77 2.36
C LYS A 55 4.29 -7.50 0.91
N LEU A 56 5.34 -6.72 0.64
CA LEU A 56 5.78 -6.37 -0.72
C LEU A 56 6.07 -7.62 -1.56
N ALA A 57 6.74 -8.61 -0.96
CA ALA A 57 7.04 -9.89 -1.61
C ALA A 57 5.81 -10.69 -2.06
N THR A 58 4.61 -10.38 -1.53
CA THR A 58 3.35 -11.03 -1.94
C THR A 58 2.73 -10.40 -3.19
N LEU A 59 3.15 -9.21 -3.60
CA LEU A 59 2.61 -8.55 -4.80
C LEU A 59 3.16 -9.24 -6.04
N LYS A 60 2.28 -9.92 -6.79
CA LYS A 60 2.60 -10.55 -8.07
C LYS A 60 1.79 -9.92 -9.18
N ARG A 61 2.42 -9.70 -10.33
CA ARG A 61 1.69 -9.34 -11.55
C ARG A 61 0.87 -10.56 -11.98
N PRO A 62 -0.40 -10.40 -12.34
CA PRO A 62 -1.12 -11.46 -13.05
C PRO A 62 -0.37 -11.78 -14.34
N ALA A 63 -0.31 -13.08 -14.67
CA ALA A 63 0.30 -13.58 -15.90
C ALA A 63 -0.47 -13.13 -17.14
#